data_AF-A0A2R6WK91-F1
#
_entry.id   AF-A0A2R6WK91-F1
#
_cell.length_a   1.000
_cell.length_b   1.000
_cell.length_c   1.000
_cell.angle_alpha   90.00
_cell.angle_beta   90.00
_cell.angle_gamma   90.00
#
_symmetry.space_group_name_H-M   'P 1'
#
loop_
_entity.id
_entity.type
_entity.pdbx_description
1 polymer ?
#
loop_
_entity_poly.entity_id
_entity_poly.type
_entity_poly.pdbx_seq_one_letter_code
_entity_poly.pdbx_strand_id
1 'polypeptide(L)'
;MRNPVADTFYYVKLNGVKVNNQVVGGIPAGAFTLKRSGSGGVILDSGTTLTYLIRSAYDPILLRLRSLIQYPVLDSSHLGLDLCYDLSGMSRPVFPSVTLEFQGVDLVLPADNLFVRVDDRGTTCLALAGTTDLSIIGNIQQQNHYFLYDVENERVGIAAVGSCAKLASKSITHPAGKNDREEFWEEL
;
A
#
# COMPACT_ATOMS: atom_id res chain seq x y z
N MET A 1 -1.83 -1.53 17.05
CA MET A 1 -2.63 -2.77 17.29
C MET A 1 -1.64 -3.91 17.51
N ARG A 2 -1.91 -4.84 18.43
CA ARG A 2 -1.05 -6.03 18.63
C ARG A 2 -1.80 -7.33 18.39
N ASN A 3 -1.08 -8.32 17.87
CA ASN A 3 -1.50 -9.71 17.83
C ASN A 3 -0.72 -10.48 18.91
N PRO A 4 -1.35 -10.92 20.01
CA PRO A 4 -0.65 -11.62 21.08
C PRO A 4 -0.19 -13.04 20.70
N VAL A 5 -0.68 -13.59 19.57
CA VAL A 5 -0.29 -14.91 19.06
C VAL A 5 0.91 -14.81 18.09
N ALA A 6 1.08 -13.66 17.42
CA ALA A 6 2.19 -13.37 16.52
C ALA A 6 2.61 -11.91 16.69
N ASP A 7 3.38 -11.64 17.73
CA ASP A 7 3.70 -10.30 18.24
C ASP A 7 4.89 -9.63 17.53
N THR A 8 5.49 -10.31 16.55
CA THR A 8 6.65 -9.82 15.80
C THR A 8 6.30 -8.87 14.65
N PHE A 9 5.03 -8.74 14.28
CA PHE A 9 4.60 -7.93 13.13
C PHE A 9 3.94 -6.61 13.52
N TYR A 10 4.10 -5.60 12.66
CA TYR A 10 3.43 -4.31 12.80
C TYR A 10 2.01 -4.34 12.22
N TYR A 11 1.03 -4.65 13.07
CA TYR A 11 -0.38 -4.69 12.67
C TYR A 11 -0.99 -3.28 12.61
N VAL A 12 -1.67 -3.03 11.49
CA VAL A 12 -2.43 -1.80 11.22
C VAL A 12 -3.89 -2.12 10.93
N LYS A 13 -4.77 -1.15 11.20
CA LYS A 13 -6.20 -1.29 10.88
C LYS A 13 -6.46 -0.66 9.52
N LEU A 14 -6.76 -1.50 8.54
CA LEU A 14 -7.29 -1.08 7.25
C LEU A 14 -8.82 -1.22 7.29
N ASN A 15 -9.52 -0.13 7.02
CA ASN A 15 -10.98 -0.08 7.02
C ASN A 15 -11.56 -0.42 5.65
N GLY A 16 -10.86 -0.05 4.58
CA GLY A 16 -11.37 -0.15 3.22
C GLY A 16 -10.36 0.24 2.16
N VAL A 17 -10.81 0.16 0.92
CA VAL A 17 -10.07 0.59 -0.26
C VAL A 17 -11.00 1.42 -1.13
N LYS A 18 -10.53 2.56 -1.61
CA LYS A 18 -11.20 3.38 -2.63
C LYS A 18 -10.46 3.27 -3.95
N VAL A 19 -11.20 3.31 -5.05
CA VAL A 19 -10.66 3.51 -6.41
C VAL A 19 -11.33 4.76 -6.98
N ASN A 20 -10.56 5.74 -7.45
CA ASN A 20 -11.05 7.06 -7.88
C ASN A 20 -11.96 7.73 -6.83
N ASN A 21 -11.53 7.69 -5.56
CA ASN A 21 -12.27 8.23 -4.41
C ASN A 21 -13.66 7.59 -4.17
N GLN A 22 -13.94 6.44 -4.80
CA GLN A 22 -15.15 5.66 -4.57
C GLN A 22 -14.80 4.36 -3.84
N VAL A 23 -15.51 4.09 -2.74
CA VAL A 23 -15.34 2.85 -1.98
C VAL A 23 -15.59 1.64 -2.88
N VAL A 24 -14.67 0.68 -2.85
CA VAL A 24 -14.83 -0.57 -3.60
C VAL A 24 -15.92 -1.42 -2.93
N GLY A 25 -17.04 -1.61 -3.62
CA GLY A 25 -18.10 -2.51 -3.19
C GLY A 25 -17.69 -3.98 -3.29
N GLY A 26 -18.38 -4.84 -2.53
CA GLY A 26 -18.14 -6.30 -2.55
C GLY A 26 -17.06 -6.78 -1.58
N ILE A 27 -16.30 -5.88 -0.93
CA ILE A 27 -15.40 -6.24 0.17
C ILE A 27 -16.25 -6.54 1.42
N PRO A 28 -16.21 -7.77 1.98
CA PRO A 28 -17.00 -8.10 3.16
C PRO A 28 -16.60 -7.28 4.38
N ALA A 29 -17.59 -6.94 5.22
CA ALA A 29 -17.31 -6.34 6.52
C ALA A 29 -16.37 -7.23 7.34
N GLY A 30 -15.28 -6.65 7.83
CA GLY A 30 -14.27 -7.37 8.59
C GLY A 30 -13.29 -8.22 7.78
N ALA A 31 -13.24 -8.06 6.45
CA ALA A 31 -12.23 -8.72 5.61
C ALA A 31 -10.79 -8.50 6.13
N PHE A 32 -10.50 -7.30 6.64
CA PHE A 32 -9.20 -6.91 7.19
C PHE A 32 -9.07 -7.11 8.71
N THR A 33 -10.05 -7.73 9.37
CA THR A 33 -10.04 -7.84 10.83
C THR A 33 -9.02 -8.88 11.30
N LEU A 34 -8.17 -8.48 12.24
CA LEU A 34 -7.37 -9.40 13.05
C LEU A 34 -8.30 -10.15 14.02
N LYS A 35 -8.39 -11.47 13.86
CA LYS A 35 -9.25 -12.31 14.70
C LYS A 35 -8.59 -12.61 16.04
N ARG A 36 -9.39 -12.94 17.05
CA ARG A 36 -8.90 -13.34 18.39
C ARG A 36 -7.97 -14.57 18.37
N SER A 37 -8.12 -15.43 17.36
CA SER A 37 -7.23 -16.57 17.11
C SER A 37 -5.83 -16.17 16.63
N GLY A 38 -5.59 -14.89 16.35
CA GLY A 38 -4.33 -14.40 15.78
C GLY A 38 -4.25 -14.50 14.25
N SER A 39 -5.28 -15.00 13.58
CA SER A 39 -5.35 -15.10 12.12
C SER A 39 -5.93 -13.84 11.47
N GLY A 40 -5.53 -13.56 10.24
CA GLY A 40 -6.01 -12.40 9.48
C GLY A 40 -5.33 -11.11 9.91
N GLY A 41 -6.02 -9.98 9.72
CA GLY A 41 -5.44 -8.66 9.94
C GLY A 41 -4.61 -8.17 8.76
N VAL A 42 -4.00 -7.00 8.96
CA VAL A 42 -3.13 -6.33 7.98
C VAL A 42 -1.83 -5.95 8.66
N ILE A 43 -0.70 -6.28 8.04
CA ILE A 43 0.63 -5.89 8.52
C ILE A 43 1.29 -4.92 7.54
N LEU A 44 2.20 -4.10 8.05
CA LEU A 44 3.19 -3.40 7.24
C LEU A 44 4.46 -4.24 7.18
N ASP A 45 4.95 -4.51 5.98
CA ASP A 45 6.18 -5.28 5.78
C ASP A 45 6.97 -4.75 4.58
N SER A 46 8.00 -3.96 4.86
CA SER A 46 8.92 -3.47 3.83
C SER A 46 9.84 -4.57 3.27
N GLY A 47 9.92 -5.73 3.91
CA GLY A 47 10.63 -6.91 3.40
C GLY A 47 9.88 -7.65 2.29
N THR A 48 8.59 -7.39 2.11
CA THR A 48 7.78 -7.95 1.04
C THR A 48 7.64 -6.95 -0.11
N THR A 49 7.96 -7.34 -1.35
CA THR A 49 7.94 -6.43 -2.51
C THR A 49 6.54 -5.89 -2.83
N LEU A 50 5.55 -6.78 -2.99
CA LEU A 50 4.18 -6.47 -3.41
C LEU A 50 3.26 -6.37 -2.20
N THR A 51 2.16 -5.63 -2.32
CA THR A 51 1.05 -5.76 -1.36
C THR A 51 0.24 -6.99 -1.67
N TYR A 52 -0.03 -7.80 -0.64
CA TYR A 52 -0.91 -8.95 -0.69
C TYR A 52 -2.17 -8.67 0.10
N LEU A 53 -3.34 -8.70 -0.52
CA LEU A 53 -4.61 -8.51 0.15
C LEU A 53 -5.36 -9.84 0.24
N ILE A 54 -6.06 -10.08 1.35
CA ILE A 54 -6.94 -11.23 1.47
C ILE A 54 -7.88 -11.28 0.25
N ARG A 55 -8.06 -12.46 -0.36
CA ARG A 55 -8.81 -12.61 -1.62
C ARG A 55 -10.19 -11.97 -1.61
N SER A 56 -10.90 -12.06 -0.49
CA SER A 56 -12.22 -11.43 -0.32
C SER A 56 -12.22 -9.91 -0.49
N ALA A 57 -11.08 -9.25 -0.31
CA ALA A 57 -10.88 -7.83 -0.62
C ALA A 57 -10.19 -7.63 -1.97
N TYR A 58 -9.19 -8.45 -2.31
CA TYR A 58 -8.42 -8.33 -3.54
C TYR A 58 -9.28 -8.51 -4.80
N ASP A 59 -10.12 -9.54 -4.86
CA ASP A 59 -10.87 -9.86 -6.08
C ASP A 59 -11.84 -8.72 -6.49
N PRO A 60 -12.61 -8.10 -5.56
CA PRO A 60 -13.37 -6.89 -5.88
C PRO A 60 -12.52 -5.70 -6.36
N ILE A 61 -11.35 -5.48 -5.76
CA ILE A 61 -10.43 -4.40 -6.17
C ILE A 61 -9.92 -4.65 -7.59
N LEU A 62 -9.46 -5.88 -7.88
CA LEU A 62 -8.98 -6.28 -9.19
C LEU A 62 -10.07 -6.10 -10.25
N LEU A 63 -11.31 -6.53 -9.96
CA LEU A 63 -12.45 -6.35 -10.85
C LEU A 63 -12.73 -4.86 -11.10
N ARG A 64 -12.69 -4.02 -10.06
CA ARG A 64 -12.89 -2.58 -10.19
C ARG A 64 -11.82 -1.93 -11.06
N LEU A 65 -10.55 -2.27 -10.85
CA LEU A 65 -9.43 -1.76 -11.65
C LEU A 65 -9.56 -2.18 -13.12
N ARG A 66 -9.85 -3.46 -13.40
CA ARG A 66 -10.11 -3.96 -14.76
C ARG A 66 -11.27 -3.24 -15.44
N SER A 67 -12.31 -2.87 -14.70
CA SER A 67 -13.46 -2.12 -15.27
C SER A 67 -13.14 -0.68 -15.67
N LEU A 68 -12.06 -0.09 -15.11
CA LEU A 68 -11.72 1.32 -15.30
C LEU A 68 -10.56 1.53 -16.27
N ILE A 69 -9.71 0.52 -16.46
CA ILE A 69 -8.49 0.63 -17.26
C ILE A 69 -8.73 -0.05 -18.62
N GLN A 70 -8.59 0.73 -19.69
CA GLN A 70 -8.80 0.27 -21.06
C GLN A 70 -7.47 0.23 -21.82
N TYR A 71 -6.63 -0.74 -21.47
CA TYR A 71 -5.38 -1.04 -22.19
C TYR A 71 -5.36 -2.51 -22.64
N PRO A 72 -4.55 -2.87 -23.67
CA PRO A 72 -4.39 -4.26 -24.07
C PRO A 72 -3.83 -5.09 -22.91
N VAL A 73 -4.58 -6.12 -22.49
CA VAL A 73 -4.17 -7.03 -21.41
C VAL A 73 -3.16 -8.04 -21.96
N LEU A 74 -2.11 -8.32 -21.19
CA LEU A 74 -1.12 -9.34 -21.49
C LEU A 74 -1.30 -10.55 -20.57
N ASP A 75 -1.02 -11.75 -21.09
CA ASP A 75 -0.84 -12.94 -20.25
C ASP A 75 0.52 -12.85 -19.54
N SER A 76 0.45 -12.63 -18.23
CA SER A 76 1.58 -12.49 -17.32
C SER A 76 1.61 -13.59 -16.26
N SER A 77 0.94 -14.72 -16.50
CA SER A 77 0.89 -15.86 -15.56
C SER A 77 2.28 -16.32 -15.11
N HIS A 78 3.26 -16.30 -16.02
CA HIS A 78 4.66 -16.63 -15.73
C HIS A 78 5.36 -15.66 -14.75
N LEU A 79 4.85 -14.43 -14.60
CA LEU A 79 5.35 -13.44 -13.63
C LEU A 79 4.70 -13.58 -12.25
N GLY A 80 3.64 -14.40 -12.13
CA GLY A 80 2.83 -14.48 -10.92
C GLY A 80 2.02 -13.21 -10.63
N LEU A 81 1.77 -12.38 -11.66
CA LEU A 81 1.02 -11.13 -11.54
C LEU A 81 -0.33 -11.25 -12.27
N ASP A 82 -1.41 -10.91 -11.57
CA ASP A 82 -2.79 -11.15 -12.02
C ASP A 82 -3.31 -10.15 -13.07
N LEU A 83 -2.60 -9.04 -13.29
CA LEU A 83 -3.00 -8.00 -14.24
C LEU A 83 -1.80 -7.26 -14.81
N CYS A 84 -1.56 -7.41 -16.11
CA CYS A 84 -0.55 -6.66 -16.84
C CYS A 84 -1.12 -6.10 -18.14
N TYR A 85 -0.57 -4.96 -18.56
CA TYR A 85 -0.96 -4.25 -19.77
C TYR A 85 0.24 -4.04 -20.69
N ASP A 86 -0.01 -4.03 -21.99
CA ASP A 86 0.94 -3.54 -23.00
C ASP A 86 0.79 -2.02 -23.16
N LEU A 87 1.82 -1.30 -22.76
CA LEU A 87 1.91 0.16 -22.85
C LEU A 87 3.03 0.61 -23.79
N SER A 88 3.54 -0.29 -24.65
CA SER A 88 4.65 -0.01 -25.58
C SER A 88 4.45 1.22 -26.46
N GLY A 89 3.20 1.51 -26.84
CA GLY A 89 2.82 2.66 -27.66
C GLY A 89 2.35 3.89 -26.87
N MET A 90 2.40 3.87 -25.53
CA MET A 90 1.78 4.89 -24.68
C MET A 90 2.83 5.81 -24.05
N SER A 91 2.76 7.11 -24.34
CA SER A 91 3.72 8.10 -23.79
C SER A 91 3.42 8.50 -22.34
N ARG A 92 2.13 8.55 -21.96
CA ARG A 92 1.66 8.92 -20.61
C ARG A 92 0.41 8.11 -20.25
N PRO A 93 0.55 6.83 -19.87
CA PRO A 93 -0.59 6.04 -19.41
C PRO A 93 -1.19 6.66 -18.15
N VAL A 94 -2.51 6.71 -18.10
CA VAL A 94 -3.28 7.16 -16.93
C VAL A 94 -3.86 5.94 -16.24
N PHE A 95 -3.72 5.90 -14.92
CA PHE A 95 -4.28 4.87 -14.06
C PHE A 95 -5.26 5.49 -13.06
N PRO A 96 -6.26 4.75 -12.58
CA PRO A 96 -7.12 5.22 -11.50
C PRO A 96 -6.31 5.42 -10.22
N SER A 97 -6.74 6.34 -9.36
CA SER A 97 -6.18 6.46 -8.02
C SER A 97 -6.68 5.32 -7.13
N VAL A 98 -5.82 4.84 -6.24
CA VAL A 98 -6.19 3.86 -5.21
C VAL A 98 -5.84 4.45 -3.86
N THR A 99 -6.76 4.37 -2.91
CA THR A 99 -6.54 4.82 -1.54
C THR A 99 -6.73 3.65 -0.59
N LEU A 100 -5.76 3.41 0.28
CA LEU A 100 -5.88 2.51 1.42
C LEU A 100 -6.38 3.32 2.62
N GLU A 101 -7.57 2.99 3.12
CA GLU A 101 -8.21 3.74 4.20
C GLU A 101 -7.83 3.14 5.55
N PHE A 102 -6.72 3.59 6.14
CA PHE A 102 -6.33 3.14 7.48
C PHE A 102 -7.17 3.82 8.55
N GLN A 103 -7.16 3.28 9.78
CA GLN A 103 -7.74 3.98 10.91
C GLN A 103 -6.98 5.30 11.15
N GLY A 104 -7.63 6.42 10.83
CA GLY A 104 -7.13 7.78 11.11
C GLY A 104 -6.41 8.44 9.94
N VAL A 105 -6.04 7.71 8.88
CA VAL A 105 -5.33 8.28 7.73
C VAL A 105 -5.67 7.55 6.43
N ASP A 106 -5.86 8.31 5.35
CA ASP A 106 -6.04 7.80 4.00
C ASP A 106 -4.68 7.82 3.28
N LEU A 107 -4.14 6.65 2.94
CA LEU A 107 -2.93 6.54 2.14
C LEU A 107 -3.30 6.49 0.65
N VAL A 108 -3.14 7.61 -0.04
CA VAL A 108 -3.34 7.68 -1.50
C VAL A 108 -2.09 7.15 -2.19
N LEU A 109 -2.26 6.10 -3.00
CA LEU A 109 -1.18 5.49 -3.77
C LEU A 109 -1.03 6.19 -5.13
N PRO A 110 0.12 6.81 -5.42
CA PRO A 110 0.47 7.23 -6.77
C PRO A 110 0.43 6.06 -7.76
N ALA A 111 0.34 6.36 -9.06
CA ALA A 111 0.32 5.33 -10.10
C ALA A 111 1.55 4.41 -10.06
N ASP A 112 2.73 4.96 -9.79
CA ASP A 112 3.99 4.22 -9.69
C ASP A 112 4.04 3.29 -8.46
N ASN A 113 3.20 3.55 -7.44
CA ASN A 113 3.01 2.68 -6.29
C ASN A 113 1.95 1.59 -6.55
N LEU A 114 1.36 1.53 -7.75
CA LEU A 114 0.29 0.60 -8.08
C LEU A 114 0.58 -0.22 -9.33
N PHE A 115 1.25 0.34 -10.33
CA PHE A 115 1.58 -0.32 -11.59
C PHE A 115 3.08 -0.19 -11.87
N VAL A 116 3.77 -1.33 -11.98
CA VAL A 116 5.23 -1.40 -12.16
C VAL A 116 5.61 -1.87 -13.56
N ARG A 117 6.59 -1.20 -14.16
CA ARG A 117 7.23 -1.60 -15.41
C ARG A 117 8.09 -2.85 -15.14
N VAL A 118 7.86 -3.94 -15.88
CA VAL A 118 8.56 -5.23 -15.64
C VAL A 118 9.56 -5.61 -16.74
N ASP A 119 9.57 -4.90 -17.86
CA ASP A 119 10.53 -5.08 -18.95
C ASP A 119 10.79 -3.78 -19.71
N ASP A 120 11.63 -3.81 -20.75
CA ASP A 120 11.89 -2.64 -21.60
C ASP A 120 10.95 -2.54 -22.82
N ARG A 121 10.00 -3.47 -22.99
CA ARG A 121 9.15 -3.54 -24.20
C ARG A 121 7.80 -2.86 -24.08
N GLY A 122 7.19 -2.84 -22.91
CA GLY A 122 5.96 -2.08 -22.67
C GLY A 122 5.10 -2.66 -21.56
N THR A 123 5.47 -3.83 -21.04
CA THR A 123 4.73 -4.52 -19.99
C THR A 123 4.78 -3.75 -18.67
N THR A 124 3.59 -3.43 -18.18
CA THR A 124 3.38 -2.79 -16.88
C THR A 124 2.29 -3.55 -16.13
N CYS A 125 2.57 -3.90 -14.87
CA CYS A 125 1.78 -4.86 -14.10
C CYS A 125 1.30 -4.30 -12.77
N LEU A 126 0.12 -4.72 -12.33
CA LEU A 126 -0.44 -4.39 -11.03
C LEU A 126 0.45 -4.95 -9.91
N ALA A 127 0.90 -4.09 -9.00
CA ALA A 127 1.73 -4.43 -7.86
C ALA A 127 0.92 -4.84 -6.61
N LEU A 128 -0.25 -5.45 -6.83
CA LEU A 128 -1.14 -6.03 -5.83
C LEU A 128 -1.44 -7.49 -6.20
N ALA A 129 -1.42 -8.38 -5.22
CA ALA A 129 -1.77 -9.79 -5.39
C ALA A 129 -2.75 -10.27 -4.30
N GLY A 130 -3.44 -11.37 -4.58
CA GLY A 130 -4.33 -12.03 -3.62
C GLY A 130 -3.59 -13.01 -2.70
N THR A 131 -3.99 -13.06 -1.43
CA THR A 131 -3.55 -14.09 -0.46
C THR A 131 -4.75 -14.75 0.24
N THR A 132 -4.55 -15.96 0.78
CA THR A 132 -5.55 -16.69 1.58
C THR A 132 -5.37 -16.49 3.09
N ASP A 133 -4.27 -15.85 3.51
CA ASP A 133 -3.90 -15.67 4.92
C ASP A 133 -4.01 -14.20 5.37
N LEU A 134 -3.01 -13.67 6.08
CA LEU A 134 -2.98 -12.27 6.51
C LEU A 134 -2.67 -11.33 5.33
N SER A 135 -3.19 -10.11 5.37
CA SER A 135 -2.86 -9.09 4.35
C SER A 135 -1.57 -8.36 4.69
N ILE A 136 -0.79 -8.00 3.69
CA ILE A 136 0.53 -7.38 3.80
C ILE A 136 0.55 -6.13 2.95
N ILE A 137 0.87 -4.98 3.53
CA ILE A 137 1.21 -3.77 2.78
C ILE A 137 2.72 -3.80 2.50
N GLY A 138 3.06 -4.09 1.24
CA GLY A 138 4.43 -4.30 0.79
C GLY A 138 5.19 -3.00 0.48
N ASN A 139 6.48 -3.16 0.20
CA ASN A 139 7.43 -2.09 -0.06
C ASN A 139 6.98 -1.12 -1.16
N ILE A 140 6.49 -1.60 -2.30
CA ILE A 140 6.08 -0.71 -3.41
C ILE A 140 5.00 0.28 -2.95
N GLN A 141 4.02 -0.15 -2.16
CA GLN A 141 2.97 0.73 -1.65
C GLN A 141 3.45 1.65 -0.52
N GLN A 142 4.60 1.34 0.10
CA GLN A 142 5.23 2.19 1.11
C GLN A 142 6.17 3.25 0.54
N GLN A 143 6.65 3.10 -0.70
CA GLN A 143 7.54 4.07 -1.34
C GLN A 143 6.91 5.46 -1.43
N ASN A 144 7.75 6.51 -1.42
CA ASN A 144 7.35 7.92 -1.45
C ASN A 144 6.50 8.39 -0.24
N HIS A 145 6.52 7.63 0.85
CA HIS A 145 5.87 7.96 2.11
C HIS A 145 6.84 7.74 3.27
N TYR A 146 6.70 8.51 4.34
CA TYR A 146 7.31 8.22 5.61
C TYR A 146 6.42 7.28 6.41
N PHE A 147 7.03 6.22 6.95
CA PHE A 147 6.43 5.35 7.95
C PHE A 147 7.25 5.44 9.23
N LEU A 148 6.70 6.06 10.28
CA LEU A 148 7.33 6.10 11.59
C LEU A 148 6.70 5.04 12.49
N TYR A 149 7.50 4.10 12.97
CA TYR A 149 7.09 3.05 13.89
C TYR A 149 7.36 3.49 15.33
N ASP A 150 6.30 3.89 16.05
CA ASP A 150 6.36 4.22 17.48
C ASP A 150 5.90 3.00 18.29
N VAL A 151 6.89 2.13 18.53
CA VAL A 151 6.71 0.83 19.17
C VAL A 151 6.23 0.97 20.62
N GLU A 152 6.68 2.03 21.31
CA GLU A 152 6.33 2.31 22.69
C GLU A 152 4.84 2.66 22.83
N ASN A 153 4.31 3.47 21.90
CA ASN A 153 2.90 3.88 21.90
C ASN A 153 2.02 3.04 20.96
N GLU A 154 2.53 1.94 20.42
CA GLU A 154 1.82 0.98 19.58
C GLU A 154 1.11 1.57 18.35
N ARG A 155 1.73 2.59 17.74
CA ARG A 155 1.17 3.32 16.59
C ARG A 155 2.18 3.47 15.46
N VAL A 156 1.64 3.70 14.26
CA VAL A 156 2.43 4.00 13.06
C VAL A 156 1.95 5.33 12.51
N GLY A 157 2.88 6.21 12.19
CA GLY A 157 2.64 7.48 11.54
C GLY A 157 2.93 7.38 10.05
N ILE A 158 2.05 7.93 9.20
CA ILE A 158 2.17 7.88 7.74
C ILE A 158 2.08 9.29 7.17
N ALA A 159 3.12 9.75 6.49
CA ALA A 159 3.13 11.06 5.81
C ALA A 159 3.57 10.92 4.34
N ALA A 160 2.95 11.69 3.44
CA ALA A 160 3.39 11.75 2.05
C ALA A 160 4.72 12.52 1.94
N VAL A 161 5.65 12.03 1.13
CA VAL A 161 6.90 12.75 0.83
C VAL A 161 6.72 13.58 -0.43
N GLY A 162 6.90 14.89 -0.36
CA GLY A 162 6.83 15.76 -1.54
C GLY A 162 7.93 15.48 -2.58
N SER A 163 9.12 15.03 -2.15
CA SER A 163 10.21 14.52 -3.00
C SER A 163 11.29 13.83 -2.17
N CYS A 164 11.65 12.58 -2.50
CA CYS A 164 12.78 11.88 -1.86
C CYS A 164 14.14 12.57 -2.09
N ALA A 165 14.29 13.35 -3.17
CA ALA A 165 15.54 14.06 -3.48
C ALA A 165 15.76 15.31 -2.61
N LYS A 166 14.71 15.86 -2.00
CA LYS A 166 14.82 17.01 -1.07
C LYS A 166 15.26 16.61 0.34
N LEU A 167 15.52 15.34 0.58
CA LEU A 167 15.96 14.80 1.87
C LEU A 167 17.46 14.97 2.12
N ALA A 168 18.24 15.31 1.09
CA ALA A 168 19.68 15.52 1.21
C ALA A 168 20.10 16.93 1.69
N SER A 169 19.16 17.86 1.92
CA SER A 169 19.51 19.28 2.15
C SER A 169 18.93 19.96 3.39
N LYS A 170 18.19 19.25 4.25
CA LYS A 170 17.88 19.78 5.59
C LYS A 170 18.85 19.17 6.59
N SER A 171 19.94 19.88 6.85
CA SER A 171 20.65 19.74 8.11
C SER A 171 19.64 20.05 9.20
N ILE A 172 19.18 19.02 9.93
CA ILE A 172 18.36 19.21 11.12
C ILE A 172 19.27 19.87 12.15
N THR A 173 19.20 21.19 12.27
CA THR A 173 19.78 21.88 13.43
C THR A 173 18.81 21.68 14.58
N HIS A 174 19.06 20.67 15.41
CA HIS A 174 18.23 20.39 16.59
C HIS A 174 18.28 21.58 17.56
N PRO A 175 17.13 22.15 17.95
CA PRO A 175 17.03 22.89 19.20
C PRO A 175 17.33 21.90 20.34
N ALA A 176 18.19 22.28 21.27
CA ALA A 176 18.52 21.42 22.41
C ALA A 176 17.23 21.03 23.17
N GLY A 177 16.88 19.74 23.15
CA GLY A 177 15.80 19.17 23.97
C GLY A 177 14.56 18.64 23.22
N LYS A 178 14.44 18.80 21.90
CA LYS A 178 13.41 18.09 21.11
C LYS A 178 14.00 16.86 20.41
N ASN A 179 13.32 15.72 20.54
CA ASN A 179 13.65 14.47 19.85
C ASN A 179 12.91 14.45 18.49
N ASP A 180 13.58 13.97 17.43
CA ASP A 180 13.04 13.82 16.08
C ASP A 180 11.68 13.09 16.02
N ARG A 181 11.42 12.21 17.00
CA ARG A 181 10.10 11.57 17.16
C ARG A 181 8.99 12.58 17.41
N GLU A 182 9.20 13.56 18.30
CA GLU A 182 8.16 14.53 18.66
C GLU A 182 7.85 15.48 17.49
N GLU A 183 8.87 15.89 16.72
CA GLU A 183 8.71 16.79 15.58
C GLU A 183 7.91 16.14 14.44
N PHE A 184 8.18 14.86 14.11
CA PHE A 184 7.38 14.14 13.10
C PHE A 184 5.92 13.95 13.52
N TRP A 185 5.64 13.75 14.81
CA TRP A 185 4.26 13.63 15.30
C TRP A 185 3.50 14.97 15.31
N GLU A 186 4.19 16.10 15.39
CA GLU A 186 3.58 17.43 15.24
C GLU A 186 3.19 17.74 13.77
N GLU A 187 3.79 17.04 12.80
CA GLU A 187 3.55 17.21 11.36
C GLU A 187 2.49 16.24 10.78
N LEU A 188 2.00 15.28 11.57
CA LEU A 188 0.96 14.29 11.23
C LEU A 188 -0.43 14.72 11.71
#